data_AF-A0A2K8MEA1-F1
#
_entry.id   AF-A0A2K8MEA1-F1
#
_cell.length_a   1.000
_cell.length_b   1.000
_cell.length_c   1.000
_cell.angle_alpha   90.00
_cell.angle_beta   90.00
_cell.angle_gamma   90.00
#
_symmetry.space_group_name_H-M   'P 1'
#
loop_
_entity.id
_entity.type
_entity.pdbx_description
1 polymer ?
#
loop_
_entity_poly.entity_id
_entity_poly.type
_entity_poly.pdbx_seq_one_letter_code
_entity_poly.pdbx_strand_id
1 'polypeptide(L)'
;MSRASAHSDAAGAKLDRDDLGEKVRKNIEKISYERTPQNIAAKSAEVPEPGDTDALASAAAANAYVADVRLPNPFAGRSRDQLSAIANDESGTFTTNEKYAAHRQANEEEQAWRIKAVAAAMDEYQKSGKLTNFFSSVLDHFNDLPRAEQSLYPANYATDLQDKIELDFNYFTHMPNGLPGKADISLANLRSMAGFDDRD
;
A
#
# COMPACT_ATOMS: atom_id res chain seq x y z
N MET A 1 9.92 -4.73 23.41
CA MET A 1 8.92 -4.32 22.39
C MET A 1 9.54 -3.25 21.50
N SER A 2 9.24 -3.20 20.20
CA SER A 2 9.79 -2.16 19.32
C SER A 2 9.04 -0.83 19.53
N ARG A 3 9.72 0.32 19.34
CA ARG A 3 9.10 1.67 19.34
C ARG A 3 7.88 1.72 18.42
N ALA A 4 7.94 1.05 17.27
CA ALA A 4 6.83 0.93 16.33
C ALA A 4 5.64 0.12 16.87
N SER A 5 5.88 -0.87 17.75
CA SER A 5 4.79 -1.61 18.42
C SER A 5 4.09 -0.81 19.51
N ALA A 6 4.76 0.20 20.06
CA ALA A 6 4.21 1.09 21.08
C ALA A 6 3.57 2.36 20.47
N HIS A 7 3.80 2.61 19.19
CA HIS A 7 3.35 3.81 18.50
C HIS A 7 2.11 3.50 17.66
N SER A 8 0.97 4.06 18.06
CA SER A 8 -0.28 4.00 17.30
C SER A 8 -0.58 5.36 16.67
N ASP A 9 -1.03 5.40 15.41
CA ASP A 9 -1.52 6.64 14.78
C ASP A 9 -2.90 7.04 15.34
N ALA A 10 -2.91 7.48 16.61
CA ALA A 10 -4.13 7.86 17.32
C ALA A 10 -4.81 9.09 16.70
N ALA A 11 -4.05 9.95 16.01
CA ALA A 11 -4.59 11.09 15.27
C ALA A 11 -5.29 10.61 13.99
N GLY A 12 -4.64 9.76 13.19
CA GLY A 12 -5.23 9.16 11.99
C GLY A 12 -6.43 8.26 12.30
N ALA A 13 -6.48 7.64 13.48
CA ALA A 13 -7.63 6.85 13.93
C ALA A 13 -8.93 7.64 14.03
N LYS A 14 -8.88 8.97 14.18
CA LYS A 14 -10.05 9.85 14.30
C LYS A 14 -10.50 10.50 12.99
N LEU A 15 -9.64 10.49 11.98
CA LEU A 15 -9.97 11.06 10.68
C LEU A 15 -11.01 10.19 9.98
N ASP A 16 -11.83 10.78 9.11
CA ASP A 16 -12.59 9.97 8.17
C ASP A 16 -11.66 9.39 7.09
N ARG A 17 -12.24 8.63 6.16
CA ARG A 17 -11.47 7.94 5.12
C ARG A 17 -10.76 8.92 4.18
N ASP A 18 -11.42 10.01 3.80
CA ASP A 18 -10.90 10.92 2.78
C ASP A 18 -9.83 11.82 3.38
N ASP A 19 -10.08 12.36 4.58
CA ASP A 19 -9.08 13.10 5.36
C ASP A 19 -7.84 12.24 5.67
N LEU A 20 -8.05 10.97 6.03
CA LEU A 20 -6.94 10.04 6.24
C LEU A 20 -6.16 9.81 4.94
N GLY A 21 -6.85 9.63 3.82
CA GLY A 21 -6.22 9.49 2.50
C GLY A 21 -5.39 10.72 2.12
N GLU A 22 -5.90 11.92 2.37
CA GLU A 22 -5.13 13.15 2.17
C GLU A 22 -3.90 13.23 3.07
N LYS A 23 -4.03 12.91 4.36
CA LYS A 23 -2.91 12.85 5.30
C LYS A 23 -1.83 11.90 4.80
N VAL A 24 -2.21 10.69 4.40
CA VAL A 24 -1.27 9.67 3.92
C VAL A 24 -0.56 10.13 2.64
N ARG A 25 -1.27 10.72 1.68
CA ARG A 25 -0.66 11.28 0.45
C ARG A 25 0.35 12.39 0.77
N LYS A 26 -0.01 13.33 1.65
CA LYS A 26 0.89 14.40 2.11
C LYS A 26 2.13 13.82 2.81
N ASN A 27 1.99 12.75 3.58
CA ASN A 27 3.12 12.08 4.21
C ASN A 27 4.05 11.43 3.17
N ILE A 28 3.48 10.73 2.18
CA ILE A 28 4.25 10.14 1.07
C ILE A 28 5.01 11.22 0.29
N GLU A 29 4.39 12.37 0.02
CA GLU A 29 5.05 13.51 -0.65
C GLU A 29 6.22 14.05 0.17
N LYS A 30 6.04 14.27 1.48
CA LYS A 30 7.09 14.76 2.39
C LYS A 30 8.32 13.83 2.41
N ILE A 31 8.11 12.52 2.41
CA ILE A 31 9.19 11.53 2.48
C ILE A 31 9.82 11.22 1.11
N SER A 32 9.15 11.55 0.01
CA SER A 32 9.63 11.32 -1.37
C SER A 32 10.47 12.48 -1.92
N TYR A 33 11.12 13.24 -1.05
CA TYR A 33 11.91 14.41 -1.41
C TYR A 33 13.04 14.08 -2.41
N GLU A 34 13.43 15.08 -3.21
CA GLU A 34 14.53 14.93 -4.16
C GLU A 34 15.85 14.66 -3.42
N ARG A 35 16.52 13.56 -3.74
CA ARG A 35 17.72 13.09 -3.01
C ARG A 35 19.00 13.78 -3.49
N THR A 36 19.00 15.10 -3.54
CA THR A 36 20.23 15.89 -3.68
C THR A 36 21.12 15.68 -2.45
N PRO A 37 22.45 15.83 -2.56
CA PRO A 37 23.34 15.75 -1.40
C PRO A 37 22.93 16.68 -0.25
N GLN A 38 22.41 17.87 -0.57
CA GLN A 38 21.92 18.86 0.38
C GLN A 38 20.69 18.35 1.14
N ASN A 39 19.70 17.81 0.42
CA ASN A 39 18.49 17.28 1.05
C ASN A 39 18.79 16.04 1.89
N ILE A 40 19.66 15.13 1.40
CA ILE A 40 20.12 13.98 2.19
C ILE A 40 20.79 14.45 3.48
N ALA A 41 21.70 15.43 3.42
CA ALA A 41 22.37 15.96 4.60
C ALA A 41 21.38 16.62 5.58
N ALA A 42 20.45 17.42 5.08
CA ALA A 42 19.41 18.05 5.89
C ALA A 42 18.52 17.02 6.61
N LYS A 43 18.07 15.98 5.90
CA LYS A 43 17.23 14.91 6.47
C LYS A 43 17.99 13.99 7.40
N SER A 44 19.28 13.76 7.15
CA SER A 44 20.13 12.97 8.05
C SER A 44 20.48 13.69 9.36
N ALA A 45 20.31 15.02 9.41
CA ALA A 45 20.50 15.83 10.61
C ALA A 45 19.25 15.89 11.52
N GLU A 46 18.12 15.32 11.09
CA GLU A 46 16.92 15.20 11.93
C GLU A 46 17.20 14.27 13.11
N VAL A 47 16.74 14.67 14.30
CA VAL A 47 16.88 13.90 15.54
C VAL A 47 15.49 13.42 15.97
N PRO A 48 15.30 12.11 16.23
CA PRO A 48 14.02 11.59 16.70
C PRO A 48 13.73 12.08 18.13
N GLU A 49 12.45 12.22 18.48
CA GLU A 49 12.01 12.61 19.82
C GLU A 49 11.12 11.51 20.45
N PRO A 50 11.53 10.90 21.58
CA PRO A 50 12.77 11.17 22.32
C PRO A 50 14.02 10.67 21.59
N GLY A 51 15.12 11.41 21.73
CA GLY A 51 16.44 11.05 21.20
C GLY A 51 17.20 10.03 22.05
N ASP A 52 16.53 8.97 22.49
CA ASP A 52 17.16 7.89 23.25
C ASP A 52 18.12 7.05 22.38
N THR A 53 18.96 6.21 23.01
CA THR A 53 19.99 5.44 22.31
C THR A 53 19.44 4.55 21.21
N ASP A 54 18.28 3.92 21.43
CA ASP A 54 17.65 3.05 20.44
C ASP A 54 17.05 3.86 19.28
N ALA A 55 16.50 5.03 19.58
CA ALA A 55 15.97 5.96 18.59
C ALA A 55 17.07 6.51 17.68
N LEU A 56 18.18 6.96 18.26
CA LEU A 56 19.34 7.45 17.51
C LEU A 56 19.96 6.35 16.64
N ALA A 57 20.05 5.11 17.15
CA ALA A 57 20.53 3.98 16.37
C ALA A 57 19.62 3.64 15.19
N SER A 58 18.30 3.67 15.40
CA SER A 58 17.29 3.47 14.34
C SER A 58 17.40 4.55 13.25
N ALA A 59 17.48 5.83 13.64
CA ALA A 59 17.66 6.94 12.71
C ALA A 59 18.98 6.84 11.92
N ALA A 60 20.08 6.46 12.58
CA ALA A 60 21.37 6.24 11.91
C ALA A 60 21.32 5.10 10.88
N ALA A 61 20.62 4.01 11.18
CA ALA A 61 20.44 2.89 10.24
C ALA A 61 19.59 3.32 9.03
N ALA A 62 18.54 4.12 9.24
CA ALA A 62 17.74 4.68 8.15
C ALA A 62 18.54 5.66 7.29
N ASN A 63 19.38 6.50 7.89
CA ASN A 63 20.30 7.39 7.16
C ASN A 63 21.26 6.59 6.27
N ALA A 64 21.84 5.51 6.79
CA ALA A 64 22.71 4.62 6.02
C ALA A 64 21.97 4.00 4.82
N TYR A 65 20.75 3.49 5.02
CA TYR A 65 19.92 2.95 3.93
C TYR A 65 19.54 4.01 2.88
N VAL A 66 19.21 5.24 3.29
CA VAL A 66 18.87 6.31 2.36
C VAL A 66 20.09 6.75 1.53
N ALA A 67 21.28 6.73 2.12
CA ALA A 67 22.52 7.03 1.42
C ALA A 67 22.89 5.95 0.38
N ASP A 68 22.58 4.68 0.66
CA ASP A 68 22.72 3.56 -0.29
C ASP A 68 21.58 2.55 -0.15
N VAL A 69 20.58 2.67 -1.02
CA VAL A 69 19.37 1.83 -1.00
C VAL A 69 19.62 0.36 -1.37
N ARG A 70 20.87 -0.02 -1.68
CA ARG A 70 21.28 -1.43 -1.84
C ARG A 70 21.55 -2.10 -0.49
N LEU A 71 21.72 -1.33 0.58
CA LEU A 71 21.86 -1.87 1.93
C LEU A 71 20.52 -2.47 2.41
N PRO A 72 20.55 -3.43 3.34
CA PRO A 72 19.34 -3.96 3.94
C PRO A 72 18.50 -2.83 4.56
N ASN A 73 17.20 -2.84 4.28
CA ASN A 73 16.27 -1.91 4.91
C ASN A 73 16.22 -2.18 6.44
N PRO A 74 16.40 -1.16 7.30
CA PRO A 74 16.42 -1.35 8.75
C PRO A 74 15.09 -1.84 9.33
N PHE A 75 13.99 -1.75 8.57
CA PHE A 75 12.67 -2.21 8.96
C PHE A 75 12.25 -3.53 8.28
N ALA A 76 13.16 -4.23 7.62
CA ALA A 76 12.89 -5.55 7.06
C ALA A 76 12.35 -6.52 8.14
N GLY A 77 11.29 -7.25 7.82
CA GLY A 77 10.63 -8.20 8.73
C GLY A 77 9.69 -7.57 9.77
N ARG A 78 9.45 -6.26 9.70
CA ARG A 78 8.36 -5.62 10.46
C ARG A 78 7.01 -6.00 9.83
N SER A 79 5.97 -6.04 10.66
CA SER A 79 4.59 -6.20 10.17
C SER A 79 4.13 -4.98 9.37
N ARG A 80 3.14 -5.17 8.49
CA ARG A 80 2.57 -4.08 7.68
C ARG A 80 2.01 -2.94 8.54
N ASP A 81 1.37 -3.26 9.66
CA ASP A 81 0.90 -2.26 10.63
C ASP A 81 2.05 -1.44 11.23
N GLN A 82 3.16 -2.08 11.60
CA GLN A 82 4.33 -1.36 12.12
C GLN A 82 4.95 -0.45 11.06
N LEU A 83 5.05 -0.91 9.82
CA LEU A 83 5.57 -0.10 8.71
C LEU A 83 4.68 1.11 8.45
N SER A 84 3.36 0.91 8.46
CA SER A 84 2.38 1.97 8.27
C SER A 84 2.38 2.98 9.42
N ALA A 85 2.50 2.51 10.66
CA ALA A 85 2.62 3.37 11.84
C ALA A 85 3.88 4.25 11.79
N ILE A 86 5.03 3.68 11.39
CA ILE A 86 6.26 4.46 11.20
C ILE A 86 6.07 5.48 10.08
N ALA A 87 5.66 5.04 8.88
CA ALA A 87 5.57 5.90 7.70
C ALA A 87 4.61 7.08 7.86
N ASN A 88 3.56 6.91 8.68
CA ASN A 88 2.52 7.92 8.91
C ASN A 88 2.63 8.67 10.24
N ASP A 89 3.71 8.43 11.00
CA ASP A 89 4.00 9.16 12.25
C ASP A 89 4.11 10.66 11.98
N GLU A 90 3.47 11.46 12.83
CA GLU A 90 3.59 12.92 12.86
C GLU A 90 4.04 13.44 14.23
N SER A 91 4.30 12.55 15.20
CA SER A 91 4.68 12.94 16.56
C SER A 91 6.13 13.40 16.68
N GLY A 92 6.96 13.11 15.67
CA GLY A 92 8.41 13.31 15.73
C GLY A 92 9.17 12.10 16.31
N THR A 93 8.48 10.99 16.60
CA THR A 93 9.13 9.75 17.05
C THR A 93 10.06 9.24 15.97
N PHE A 94 9.65 9.29 14.71
CA PHE A 94 10.46 8.85 13.58
C PHE A 94 10.91 10.04 12.74
N THR A 95 12.16 10.00 12.30
CA THR A 95 12.74 10.98 11.36
C THR A 95 12.20 10.76 9.94
N THR A 96 12.38 11.73 9.04
CA THR A 96 11.97 11.61 7.62
C THR A 96 12.59 10.38 6.96
N ASN A 97 13.85 10.06 7.25
CA ASN A 97 14.54 8.92 6.65
C ASN A 97 14.01 7.59 7.18
N GLU A 98 13.62 7.51 8.45
CA GLU A 98 12.94 6.32 8.99
C GLU A 98 11.58 6.10 8.33
N LYS A 99 10.79 7.16 8.15
CA LYS A 99 9.50 7.10 7.46
C LYS A 99 9.65 6.67 6.01
N TYR A 100 10.65 7.21 5.31
CA TYR A 100 11.00 6.80 3.96
C TYR A 100 11.38 5.31 3.90
N ALA A 101 12.24 4.83 4.80
CA ALA A 101 12.65 3.43 4.84
C ALA A 101 11.47 2.49 5.13
N ALA A 102 10.58 2.85 6.05
CA ALA A 102 9.37 2.06 6.34
C ALA A 102 8.41 2.01 5.13
N HIS A 103 8.17 3.16 4.49
CA HIS A 103 7.34 3.22 3.28
C HIS A 103 7.92 2.38 2.13
N ARG A 104 9.25 2.41 1.95
CA ARG A 104 9.97 1.59 0.98
C ARG A 104 9.85 0.10 1.26
N GLN A 105 9.99 -0.32 2.52
CA GLN A 105 9.82 -1.72 2.91
C GLN A 105 8.40 -2.21 2.59
N ALA A 106 7.38 -1.41 2.93
CA ALA A 106 5.99 -1.74 2.61
C ALA A 106 5.77 -1.85 1.08
N ASN A 107 6.35 -0.93 0.30
CA ASN A 107 6.29 -0.99 -1.15
C ASN A 107 6.97 -2.26 -1.71
N GLU A 108 8.14 -2.63 -1.19
CA GLU A 108 8.86 -3.83 -1.62
C GLU A 108 8.07 -5.12 -1.34
N GLU A 109 7.44 -5.22 -0.17
CA GLU A 109 6.53 -6.33 0.18
C GLU A 109 5.27 -6.34 -0.70
N GLU A 110 4.69 -5.18 -0.98
CA GLU A 110 3.55 -5.01 -1.86
C GLU A 110 3.87 -5.49 -3.29
N GLN A 111 5.01 -5.08 -3.83
CA GLN A 111 5.45 -5.48 -5.17
C GLN A 111 5.70 -6.99 -5.25
N ALA A 112 6.29 -7.58 -4.21
CA ALA A 112 6.50 -9.02 -4.13
C ALA A 112 5.17 -9.79 -4.10
N TRP A 113 4.16 -9.29 -3.38
CA TRP A 113 2.81 -9.85 -3.39
C TRP A 113 2.16 -9.70 -4.77
N ARG A 114 2.21 -8.51 -5.39
CA ARG A 114 1.61 -8.24 -6.73
C ARG A 114 2.16 -9.15 -7.81
N ILE A 115 3.47 -9.41 -7.81
CA ILE A 115 4.10 -10.33 -8.77
C ILE A 115 3.47 -11.73 -8.67
N LYS A 116 3.28 -12.23 -7.44
CA LYS A 116 2.66 -13.54 -7.20
C LYS A 116 1.17 -13.54 -7.58
N ALA A 117 0.44 -12.49 -7.21
CA ALA A 117 -0.98 -12.35 -7.51
C ALA A 117 -1.25 -12.33 -9.02
N VAL A 118 -0.45 -11.57 -9.78
CA VAL A 118 -0.54 -11.53 -11.25
C VAL A 118 -0.18 -12.87 -11.88
N ALA A 119 0.86 -13.55 -11.39
CA ALA A 119 1.21 -14.87 -11.90
C ALA A 119 0.07 -15.89 -11.68
N ALA A 120 -0.55 -15.88 -10.50
CA ALA A 120 -1.72 -16.72 -10.20
C ALA A 120 -2.93 -16.36 -11.07
N ALA A 121 -3.18 -15.07 -11.31
CA ALA A 121 -4.23 -14.60 -12.20
C ALA A 121 -4.06 -15.09 -13.64
N MET A 122 -2.82 -15.04 -14.16
CA MET A 122 -2.51 -15.53 -15.50
C MET A 122 -2.76 -17.04 -15.63
N ASP A 123 -2.38 -17.81 -14.61
CA ASP A 123 -2.61 -19.27 -14.58
C ASP A 123 -4.13 -19.60 -14.49
N GLU A 124 -4.87 -18.90 -13.64
CA GLU A 124 -6.33 -19.05 -13.53
C GLU A 124 -7.02 -18.76 -14.87
N TYR A 125 -6.65 -17.63 -15.48
CA TYR A 125 -7.19 -17.19 -16.76
C TYR A 125 -6.92 -18.22 -17.86
N GLN A 126 -5.69 -18.74 -17.96
CA GLN A 126 -5.34 -19.74 -18.97
C GLN A 126 -6.13 -21.05 -18.79
N LYS A 127 -6.40 -21.47 -17.55
CA LYS A 127 -7.10 -22.73 -17.25
C LYS A 127 -8.60 -22.66 -17.42
N SER A 128 -9.21 -21.53 -17.09
CA SER A 128 -10.66 -21.42 -16.93
C SER A 128 -11.31 -20.29 -17.74
N GLY A 129 -10.51 -19.33 -18.21
CA GLY A 129 -10.99 -18.07 -18.77
C GLY A 129 -11.55 -17.12 -17.71
N LYS A 130 -11.32 -17.36 -16.41
CA LYS A 130 -11.86 -16.55 -15.30
C LYS A 130 -10.76 -15.85 -14.50
N LEU A 131 -11.16 -14.94 -13.62
CA LEU A 131 -10.30 -14.21 -12.68
C LEU A 131 -10.91 -14.13 -11.26
N THR A 132 -11.85 -15.02 -10.94
CA THR A 132 -12.63 -15.00 -9.68
C THR A 132 -11.73 -15.21 -8.46
N ASN A 133 -10.75 -16.12 -8.55
CA ASN A 133 -9.79 -16.34 -7.47
C ASN A 133 -8.80 -15.18 -7.35
N PHE A 134 -8.39 -14.57 -8.46
CA PHE A 134 -7.60 -13.34 -8.42
C PHE A 134 -8.34 -12.21 -7.68
N PHE A 135 -9.59 -11.92 -8.02
CA PHE A 135 -10.34 -10.86 -7.33
C PHE A 135 -10.56 -11.17 -5.85
N SER A 136 -10.77 -12.45 -5.48
CA SER A 136 -10.85 -12.89 -4.09
C SER A 136 -9.54 -12.62 -3.34
N SER A 137 -8.40 -12.98 -3.92
CA SER A 137 -7.07 -12.71 -3.34
C SER A 137 -6.79 -11.21 -3.17
N VAL A 138 -7.23 -10.38 -4.12
CA VAL A 138 -7.10 -8.92 -4.02
C VAL A 138 -7.99 -8.35 -2.91
N LEU A 139 -9.22 -8.87 -2.75
CA LEU A 139 -10.11 -8.47 -1.68
C LEU A 139 -9.56 -8.83 -0.30
N ASP A 140 -9.06 -10.05 -0.14
CA ASP A 140 -8.43 -10.52 1.10
C ASP A 140 -7.22 -9.65 1.45
N HIS A 141 -6.33 -9.41 0.47
CA HIS A 141 -5.17 -8.53 0.66
C HIS A 141 -5.57 -7.11 1.05
N PHE A 142 -6.58 -6.53 0.40
CA PHE A 142 -7.09 -5.20 0.74
C PHE A 142 -7.62 -5.11 2.17
N ASN A 143 -8.37 -6.13 2.62
CA ASN A 143 -8.92 -6.18 3.97
C ASN A 143 -7.82 -6.30 5.05
N ASP A 144 -6.70 -6.93 4.72
CA ASP A 144 -5.52 -7.05 5.58
C ASP A 144 -4.63 -5.79 5.59
N LEU A 145 -4.86 -4.82 4.69
CA LEU A 145 -4.09 -3.58 4.69
C LEU A 145 -4.42 -2.71 5.92
N PRO A 146 -3.44 -1.96 6.45
CA PRO A 146 -3.71 -0.94 7.47
C PRO A 146 -4.70 0.10 6.95
N ARG A 147 -5.53 0.66 7.85
CA ARG A 147 -6.55 1.68 7.50
C ARG A 147 -5.99 2.86 6.69
N ALA A 148 -4.76 3.28 7.02
CA ALA A 148 -4.04 4.33 6.29
C ALA A 148 -3.83 3.94 4.82
N GLU A 149 -3.47 2.70 4.53
CA GLU A 149 -3.29 2.22 3.15
C GLU A 149 -4.64 2.00 2.45
N GLN A 150 -5.65 1.45 3.14
CA GLN A 150 -7.00 1.30 2.60
C GLN A 150 -7.60 2.65 2.15
N SER A 151 -7.27 3.74 2.85
CA SER A 151 -7.76 5.09 2.54
C SER A 151 -7.30 5.62 1.17
N LEU A 152 -6.24 5.05 0.59
CA LEU A 152 -5.71 5.44 -0.71
C LEU A 152 -6.53 4.91 -1.90
N TYR A 153 -7.38 3.91 -1.67
CA TYR A 153 -8.23 3.29 -2.71
C TYR A 153 -9.51 4.11 -2.95
N PRO A 154 -10.39 3.72 -3.89
CA PRO A 154 -11.77 4.21 -3.94
C PRO A 154 -12.61 3.70 -2.75
N ALA A 155 -13.62 4.46 -2.33
CA ALA A 155 -14.50 4.08 -1.22
C ALA A 155 -15.29 2.78 -1.48
N ASN A 156 -15.62 2.52 -2.75
CA ASN A 156 -16.34 1.32 -3.19
C ASN A 156 -15.41 0.15 -3.58
N TYR A 157 -14.11 0.22 -3.32
CA TYR A 157 -13.14 -0.76 -3.84
C TYR A 157 -13.43 -2.20 -3.42
N ALA A 158 -13.74 -2.44 -2.14
CA ALA A 158 -14.08 -3.77 -1.65
C ALA A 158 -15.38 -4.31 -2.28
N THR A 159 -16.40 -3.46 -2.40
CA THR A 159 -17.67 -3.82 -3.04
C THR A 159 -17.48 -4.11 -4.52
N ASP A 160 -16.69 -3.31 -5.24
CA ASP A 160 -16.39 -3.55 -6.66
C ASP A 160 -15.66 -4.89 -6.87
N LEU A 161 -14.77 -5.29 -5.94
CA LEU A 161 -14.15 -6.61 -5.96
C LEU A 161 -15.17 -7.73 -5.67
N GLN A 162 -16.05 -7.55 -4.69
CA GLN A 162 -17.13 -8.49 -4.38
C GLN A 162 -18.05 -8.69 -5.59
N ASP A 163 -18.50 -7.61 -6.23
CA ASP A 163 -19.33 -7.68 -7.43
C ASP A 163 -18.66 -8.47 -8.56
N LYS A 164 -17.33 -8.32 -8.75
CA LYS A 164 -16.58 -9.10 -9.75
C LYS A 164 -16.45 -10.57 -9.37
N ILE A 165 -16.33 -10.89 -8.09
CA ILE A 165 -16.31 -12.26 -7.59
C ILE A 165 -17.68 -12.92 -7.83
N GLU A 166 -18.77 -12.25 -7.46
CA GLU A 166 -20.14 -12.74 -7.65
C GLU A 166 -20.53 -12.87 -9.12
N LEU A 167 -19.98 -12.02 -9.98
CA LEU A 167 -20.20 -12.11 -11.42
C LEU A 167 -19.61 -13.39 -12.02
N ASP A 168 -18.51 -13.90 -11.44
CA ASP A 168 -17.78 -15.10 -11.87
C ASP A 168 -17.58 -15.15 -13.40
N PHE A 169 -17.18 -14.00 -13.96
CA PHE A 169 -17.21 -13.79 -15.41
C PHE A 169 -16.20 -14.69 -16.11
N ASN A 170 -16.68 -15.43 -17.11
CA ASN A 170 -15.82 -16.18 -18.01
C ASN A 170 -15.53 -15.36 -19.27
N TYR A 171 -14.28 -14.94 -19.42
CA TYR A 171 -13.78 -14.15 -20.53
C TYR A 171 -13.64 -14.94 -21.84
N PHE A 172 -13.57 -16.28 -21.79
CA PHE A 172 -13.55 -17.11 -23.00
C PHE A 172 -14.95 -17.28 -23.60
N THR A 173 -15.97 -17.39 -22.75
CA THR A 173 -17.36 -17.57 -23.20
C THR A 173 -18.16 -16.26 -23.22
N HIS A 174 -17.62 -15.19 -22.63
CA HIS A 174 -18.31 -13.92 -22.40
C HIS A 174 -19.61 -14.06 -21.59
N MET A 175 -19.64 -14.99 -20.63
CA MET A 175 -20.82 -15.29 -19.83
C MET A 175 -20.56 -15.12 -18.33
N PRO A 176 -21.50 -14.51 -17.58
CA PRO A 176 -21.46 -14.51 -16.13
C PRO A 176 -21.96 -15.86 -15.58
N ASN A 177 -21.38 -16.32 -14.47
CA ASN A 177 -21.82 -17.53 -13.74
C ASN A 177 -21.96 -18.82 -14.57
N GLY A 178 -21.33 -18.90 -15.75
CA GLY A 178 -21.49 -20.04 -16.67
C GLY A 178 -22.91 -20.26 -17.20
N LEU A 179 -23.81 -19.29 -17.05
CA LEU A 179 -25.19 -19.36 -17.55
C LEU A 179 -25.31 -18.68 -18.92
N PRO A 180 -26.09 -19.24 -19.87
CA PRO A 180 -26.34 -18.60 -21.15
C PRO A 180 -27.20 -17.34 -20.95
N GLY A 181 -26.61 -16.18 -21.26
CA GLY A 181 -27.29 -14.89 -21.24
C GLY A 181 -26.28 -13.78 -21.52
N LYS A 182 -26.69 -12.74 -22.28
CA LYS A 182 -25.88 -11.53 -22.39
C LYS A 182 -25.72 -10.98 -20.97
N ALA A 183 -24.50 -10.86 -20.47
CA ALA A 183 -24.28 -9.94 -19.37
C ALA A 183 -24.79 -8.58 -19.83
N ASP A 184 -25.73 -7.97 -19.10
CA ASP A 184 -26.04 -6.52 -19.25
C ASP A 184 -24.82 -5.66 -18.84
N ILE A 185 -23.73 -6.31 -18.45
CA ILE A 185 -22.43 -5.76 -18.13
C ILE A 185 -21.55 -5.94 -19.37
N SER A 186 -21.61 -4.97 -20.29
CA SER A 186 -20.61 -4.89 -21.35
C SER A 186 -19.25 -4.52 -20.76
N LEU A 187 -18.15 -4.81 -21.46
CA LEU A 187 -16.81 -4.31 -21.12
C LEU A 187 -16.78 -2.78 -20.93
N ALA A 188 -17.71 -2.04 -21.56
CA ALA A 188 -17.87 -0.60 -21.37
C ALA A 188 -18.39 -0.23 -19.97
N ASN A 189 -19.24 -1.07 -19.35
CA ASN A 189 -19.71 -0.88 -17.98
C ASN A 189 -18.59 -1.18 -16.97
N LEU A 190 -17.76 -2.20 -17.25
CA LEU A 190 -16.56 -2.53 -16.48
C LEU A 190 -15.50 -1.40 -16.50
N ARG A 191 -15.38 -0.67 -17.62
CA ARG A 191 -14.52 0.52 -17.74
C ARG A 191 -14.97 1.65 -16.82
N SER A 192 -16.28 1.88 -16.70
CA SER A 192 -16.86 2.89 -15.82
C SER A 192 -16.70 2.55 -14.32
N MET A 193 -16.68 1.27 -13.96
CA MET A 193 -16.50 0.82 -12.57
C MET A 193 -15.03 0.77 -12.14
N ALA A 194 -14.09 0.60 -13.09
CA ALA A 194 -12.66 0.56 -12.83
C ALA A 194 -11.99 1.94 -12.68
N GLY A 195 -12.72 3.05 -12.81
CA GLY A 195 -12.16 4.40 -12.66
C GLY A 195 -11.04 4.75 -13.65
N PHE A 196 -10.92 4.02 -14.76
CA PHE A 196 -10.17 4.47 -15.93
C PHE A 196 -11.07 5.44 -16.71
N ASP A 197 -11.33 6.59 -16.09
CA ASP A 197 -11.77 7.75 -16.85
C ASP A 197 -10.57 8.20 -17.67
N ASP A 198 -10.75 8.25 -18.99
CA ASP A 198 -9.78 8.77 -19.94
C ASP A 198 -9.50 10.22 -19.52
N ARG A 199 -8.41 10.44 -18.77
CA ARG A 199 -7.84 11.78 -18.60
C ARG A 199 -7.08 12.09 -19.87
N ASP A 200 -7.62 13.06 -20.61
CA ASP A 200 -7.06 13.74 -21.78
C ASP A 200 -5.54 13.99 -21.68
#